data_AF-A0A4Y2LP08-F1
#
_entry.id   AF-A0A4Y2LP08-F1
#
_cell.length_a   1.000
_cell.length_b   1.000
_cell.length_c   1.000
_cell.angle_alpha   90.00
_cell.angle_beta   90.00
_cell.angle_gamma   90.00
#
_symmetry.space_group_name_H-M   'P 1'
#
loop_
_entity.id
_entity.type
_entity.pdbx_description
1 polymer ?
#
loop_
_entity_poly.entity_id
_entity_poly.type
_entity_poly.pdbx_seq_one_letter_code
_entity_poly.pdbx_strand_id
1 'polypeptide(L)' 'MGLCSRRPTRVPLLPKCHRQLRLQWVREHRDWTMESRFLIHHVDGRARVLRLPGEQLLPSSTAGHTQAGGGGIMLWKTFS' A
#
# COMPACT_ATOMS: atom_id res chain seq x y z
N MET A 1 -6.90 31.63 5.62
CA MET A 1 -7.15 30.20 5.27
C MET A 1 -5.87 29.65 4.63
N GLY A 2 -5.22 28.66 5.26
CA GLY A 2 -3.91 28.16 4.83
C GLY A 2 -4.01 26.92 3.94
N LEU A 3 -3.09 26.79 2.97
CA LEU A 3 -2.98 25.59 2.13
C LEU A 3 -2.30 24.46 2.91
N CYS A 4 -2.90 23.26 2.90
CA CYS A 4 -2.30 22.07 3.49
C CYS A 4 -1.46 21.33 2.44
N SER A 5 -0.22 21.00 2.78
CA SER A 5 0.59 20.13 1.95
C SER A 5 -0.01 18.71 1.92
N ARG A 6 -0.08 18.10 0.73
CA ARG A 6 -0.53 16.72 0.52
C ARG A 6 0.46 16.01 -0.39
N ARG A 7 0.69 14.71 -0.15
CA ARG A 7 1.50 13.89 -1.05
C ARG A 7 0.70 13.57 -2.31
N PRO A 8 1.30 13.66 -3.52
CA PRO A 8 0.64 13.22 -4.74
C PRO A 8 0.31 11.73 -4.68
N THR A 9 -0.84 11.34 -5.20
CA THR A 9 -1.21 9.92 -5.31
C THR A 9 -0.36 9.28 -6.40
N ARG A 10 0.28 8.15 -6.10
CA ARG A 10 1.02 7.36 -7.10
C ARG A 10 0.03 6.50 -7.87
N VAL A 11 -0.23 6.83 -9.12
CA VAL A 11 -1.15 6.09 -10.00
C VAL A 11 -0.43 5.53 -11.21
N PRO A 12 -0.72 4.28 -11.64
CA PRO A 12 -0.23 3.76 -12.90
C PRO A 12 -0.73 4.62 -14.07
N LEU A 13 0.15 4.90 -15.03
CA LEU A 13 -0.25 5.54 -16.28
C LEU A 13 -1.02 4.52 -17.12
N LEU A 14 -2.31 4.76 -17.34
CA LEU A 14 -3.19 3.88 -18.12
C LEU A 14 -3.65 4.57 -19.40
N PRO A 15 -3.50 3.92 -20.57
CA PRO A 15 -4.13 4.35 -21.82
C PRO A 15 -5.67 4.44 -21.68
N LYS A 16 -6.30 5.30 -22.51
CA LYS A 16 -7.76 5.53 -22.47
C LYS A 16 -8.56 4.23 -22.67
N CYS A 17 -8.14 3.36 -23.60
CA CYS A 17 -8.79 2.07 -23.86
C CYS A 17 -8.78 1.17 -22.61
N HIS A 18 -7.66 1.08 -21.89
CA HIS A 18 -7.56 0.29 -20.66
C HIS A 18 -8.47 0.84 -19.55
N ARG A 19 -8.65 2.15 -19.46
CA ARG A 19 -9.60 2.76 -18.50
C ARG A 19 -11.04 2.34 -18.81
N GLN A 20 -11.44 2.37 -20.08
CA GLN A 20 -12.78 1.99 -20.51
C GLN A 20 -13.03 0.49 -20.27
N LEU A 21 -12.10 -0.36 -20.67
CA LEU A 21 -12.19 -1.80 -20.47
C LEU A 21 -12.27 -2.18 -18.99
N ARG A 22 -11.46 -1.56 -18.12
CA ARG A 22 -11.53 -1.79 -16.67
C ARG A 22 -12.87 -1.33 -16.08
N LEU A 23 -13.42 -0.21 -16.54
CA LEU A 23 -14.72 0.27 -16.07
C LEU A 23 -15.85 -0.67 -16.47
N GLN A 24 -15.84 -1.16 -17.72
CA GLN A 24 -16.80 -2.15 -18.19
C GLN A 24 -16.70 -3.44 -17.37
N TRP A 25 -15.48 -3.94 -17.18
CA TRP A 25 -15.24 -5.16 -16.43
C TRP A 25 -15.78 -5.08 -14.99
N VAL A 26 -15.52 -3.97 -14.28
CA VAL A 26 -16.03 -3.75 -12.92
C VAL A 26 -17.56 -3.68 -12.85
N ARG A 27 -18.22 -3.18 -13.90
CA ARG A 27 -19.70 -3.14 -13.96
C ARG A 27 -20.31 -4.53 -14.15
N GLU A 28 -19.67 -5.36 -14.97
CA GLU A 28 -20.11 -6.74 -15.24
C GLU A 28 -19.80 -7.67 -14.06
N HIS A 29 -18.70 -7.43 -13.35
CA HIS A 29 -18.19 -8.27 -12.27
C HIS A 29 -18.33 -7.57 -10.93
N ARG A 30 -19.55 -7.17 -10.54
CA ARG A 30 -19.79 -6.43 -9.29
C ARG A 30 -19.47 -7.25 -8.03
N ASP A 31 -19.76 -8.56 -8.06
CA ASP A 31 -19.68 -9.45 -6.90
C ASP A 31 -18.50 -10.44 -7.00
N TRP A 32 -17.45 -10.06 -7.72
CA TRP A 32 -16.29 -10.91 -7.93
C TRP A 32 -15.50 -11.18 -6.64
N THR A 33 -14.86 -12.34 -6.59
CA THR A 33 -13.98 -12.73 -5.49
C THR A 33 -12.61 -12.10 -5.69
N MET A 34 -12.13 -11.32 -4.72
CA MET A 34 -10.77 -10.81 -4.74
C MET A 34 -9.86 -11.69 -3.88
N GLU A 35 -8.74 -12.10 -4.45
CA GLU A 35 -7.64 -12.74 -3.72
C GLU A 35 -6.62 -11.67 -3.35
N SER A 36 -6.28 -11.57 -2.07
CA SER A 36 -5.24 -10.65 -1.61
C SER A 36 -4.31 -11.33 -0.61
N ARG A 37 -3.03 -10.99 -0.71
CA ARG A 37 -2.00 -11.46 0.23
C ARG A 37 -1.65 -10.33 1.19
N PHE A 38 -1.85 -10.58 2.48
CA PHE A 38 -1.39 -9.71 3.56
C PHE A 38 -0.08 -10.24 4.13
N LEU A 39 0.94 -9.40 4.20
CA LEU A 39 2.23 -9.77 4.78
C LEU A 39 2.18 -9.54 6.30
N ILE A 40 2.66 -10.51 7.08
CA ILE A 40 2.71 -10.41 8.55
C ILE A 40 3.78 -9.38 8.96
N HIS A 41 4.91 -9.37 8.26
CA HIS A 41 5.93 -8.33 8.38
C HIS A 41 5.91 -7.45 7.14
N HIS A 42 5.68 -6.15 7.33
CA HIS A 42 5.65 -5.20 6.24
C HIS A 42 7.08 -4.98 5.69
N VAL A 43 7.26 -5.34 4.43
CA VAL A 43 8.56 -5.32 3.75
C VAL A 43 8.94 -3.88 3.36
N ASP A 44 7.99 -3.06 2.90
CA ASP A 44 8.33 -1.81 2.20
C ASP A 44 8.09 -0.49 2.99
N GLY A 45 8.07 -0.52 4.32
CA GLY A 45 7.67 0.65 5.12
C GLY A 45 8.66 1.05 6.19
N ARG A 46 8.84 2.37 6.32
CA ARG A 46 9.58 2.97 7.44
C ARG A 46 8.66 3.03 8.65
N ALA A 47 9.12 2.47 9.78
CA ALA A 47 8.46 2.68 11.06
C ALA A 47 8.48 4.17 11.41
N ARG A 48 7.33 4.71 11.84
CA ARG A 48 7.26 6.08 12.38
C ARG A 48 7.61 6.01 13.86
N VAL A 49 8.57 6.82 14.29
CA VAL A 49 9.02 6.90 15.68
C VAL A 49 8.90 8.35 16.13
N LEU A 50 8.32 8.59 17.31
CA LEU A 50 8.30 9.91 17.93
C LEU A 50 9.70 10.24 18.47
N ARG A 51 10.18 11.45 18.20
CA ARG A 51 11.52 11.92 18.60
C ARG A 51 11.49 13.39 18.98
N LEU A 52 12.47 13.81 19.76
CA LEU A 52 12.65 15.21 20.07
C LEU A 52 13.20 15.97 18.83
N PRO A 53 12.87 17.27 18.66
CA PRO A 53 13.45 18.08 17.59
C PRO A 53 14.98 18.10 17.68
N GLY A 54 15.66 17.78 16.58
CA GLY A 54 17.13 17.77 16.50
C GLY A 54 17.81 16.47 16.94
N GLU A 55 17.05 15.45 17.36
CA GLU A 55 17.59 14.16 17.74
C GLU A 55 18.15 13.39 16.54
N GLN A 56 19.41 12.95 16.63
CA GLN A 56 20.10 12.28 15.51
C GLN A 56 19.52 10.88 15.24
N LEU A 57 19.45 10.51 13.95
CA LEU A 57 19.13 9.14 13.53
C LEU A 57 20.32 8.22 13.77
N LEU A 58 20.37 7.57 14.93
CA LEU A 58 21.36 6.53 15.21
C LEU A 58 21.06 5.24 14.42
N PRO A 59 22.08 4.56 13.87
CA PRO A 59 21.92 3.28 13.19
C PRO A 59 21.25 2.20 14.05
N SER A 60 21.52 2.20 15.37
CA SER A 60 20.88 1.31 16.34
C SER A 60 19.36 1.50 16.47
N SER A 61 18.86 2.70 16.14
CA SER A 61 17.43 3.02 16.15
C SER A 61 16.73 2.67 14.83
N THR A 62 17.44 2.04 13.89
CA THR A 62 16.90 1.66 12.58
C THR A 62 16.58 0.17 12.59
N ALA A 63 15.30 -0.18 12.46
CA ALA A 63 14.91 -1.57 12.28
C ALA A 63 15.40 -2.07 10.91
N GLY A 64 16.14 -3.17 10.91
CA GLY A 64 16.60 -3.83 9.69
C GLY A 64 15.42 -4.34 8.86
N HIS A 65 15.54 -4.24 7.54
CA HIS A 65 14.58 -4.84 6.62
C HIS A 65 14.77 -6.36 6.59
N THR A 66 13.77 -7.12 7.04
CA THR A 66 13.81 -8.59 6.90
C THR A 66 13.42 -8.95 5.47
N GLN A 67 14.41 -9.34 4.66
CA GLN A 67 14.15 -9.79 3.29
C GLN A 67 13.40 -11.13 3.32
N ALA A 68 12.23 -11.14 2.68
CA ALA A 68 11.45 -12.31 2.25
C ALA A 68 11.54 -13.54 3.18
N GLY A 69 10.68 -13.58 4.20
CA GLY A 69 10.59 -14.73 5.12
C GLY A 69 9.51 -14.62 6.18
N GLY A 70 8.95 -13.41 6.39
CA GLY A 70 7.97 -13.15 7.45
C GLY A 70 6.60 -13.80 7.30
N GLY A 71 6.37 -14.63 6.27
CA GLY A 71 5.07 -15.23 5.99
C GLY A 71 4.00 -14.24 5.53
N GLY A 72 2.92 -14.76 4.95
CA GLY A 72 1.79 -13.96 4.52
C GLY A 72 0.51 -14.77 4.54
N ILE A 73 -0.59 -14.11 4.85
CA ILE A 73 -1.92 -14.70 4.88
C ILE A 73 -2.57 -14.43 3.52
N MET A 74 -3.06 -15.49 2.88
CA MET A 74 -3.83 -15.41 1.65
C MET A 74 -5.31 -15.35 2.00
N LEU A 75 -5.98 -14.27 1.62
CA LEU A 75 -7.40 -14.05 1.87
C LEU A 75 -8.18 -14.18 0.56
N TRP A 76 -9.27 -14.93 0.64
CA TRP A 76 -10.29 -15.03 -0.40
C TRP A 76 -11.54 -14.37 0.13
N LYS A 77 -12.00 -13.28 -0.49
CA LYS A 77 -13.21 -12.57 -0.06
C LYS A 77 -14.08 -12.18 -1.24
N THR A 78 -15.37 -12.40 -1.09
CA THR A 78 -16.43 -11.86 -1.95
C THR A 78 -17.05 -10.62 -1.29
N PHE A 79 -17.48 -9.67 -2.12
CA PHE A 79 -18.32 -8.57 -1.68
C PHE A 79 -19.74 -8.81 -2.22
N SER A 80 -20.75 -8.55 -1.39
CA SER A 80 -22.19 -8.62 -1.73
C SER A 80 -22.83 -7.25 -1.55
#